data_AF-A0AAN8RHH9-F1
#
_entry.id   AF-A0AAN8RHH9-F1
#
_cell.length_a   1.000
_cell.length_b   1.000
_cell.length_c   1.000
_cell.angle_alpha   90.00
_cell.angle_beta   90.00
_cell.angle_gamma   90.00
#
_symmetry.space_group_name_H-M   'P 1'
#
loop_
_entity.id
_entity.type
_entity.pdbx_description
1 polymer ?
#
loop_
_entity_poly.entity_id
_entity_poly.type
_entity_poly.pdbx_seq_one_letter_code
_entity_poly.pdbx_strand_id
1 'polypeptide(L)'
;MYTYNDHAAYGIVESIENLILDYDEAKDNLDEKWVICETLGYFLQTDTAGVMFLIDDSMRANEVCAMLARLFLSMLARLERANLLAPDSRITNLGAIMGLWMLAARVFSGYGCLEDDDEEEQLGPARDNREYDITLAGTRKIADLIAECEEDTPIEEVDLPVPESNSGPRADPFGFSSNLKKYKVDHGSPKIGGDKLDITTFKISERRAAAFDGRDPLGTDEIASLRQGMVLMMG
;
A
#
# COMPACT_ATOMS: atom_id res chain seq x y z
N MET A 1 -15.05 -24.03 -7.58
CA MET A 1 -15.90 -22.84 -7.73
C MET A 1 -15.21 -21.90 -8.71
N TYR A 2 -15.96 -21.19 -9.53
CA TYR A 2 -15.48 -20.17 -10.45
C TYR A 2 -16.39 -18.95 -10.36
N THR A 3 -15.79 -17.79 -10.08
CA THR A 3 -16.49 -16.50 -10.11
C THR A 3 -16.17 -15.80 -11.43
N TYR A 4 -14.94 -15.31 -11.58
CA TYR A 4 -14.40 -14.72 -12.81
C TYR A 4 -12.86 -14.68 -12.74
N ASN A 5 -12.19 -14.40 -13.87
CA ASN A 5 -10.77 -14.69 -14.06
C ASN A 5 -9.81 -13.95 -13.09
N ASP A 6 -10.09 -12.70 -12.77
CA ASP A 6 -9.25 -11.83 -11.94
C ASP A 6 -9.87 -11.55 -10.55
N HIS A 7 -10.82 -12.40 -10.12
CA HIS A 7 -11.46 -12.29 -8.81
C HIS A 7 -10.45 -12.16 -7.67
N ALA A 8 -9.43 -13.03 -7.67
CA ALA A 8 -8.40 -13.01 -6.64
C ALA A 8 -7.58 -11.70 -6.67
N ALA A 9 -7.24 -11.20 -7.87
CA ALA A 9 -6.49 -9.97 -8.04
C ALA A 9 -7.26 -8.76 -7.51
N TYR A 10 -8.54 -8.64 -7.87
CA TYR A 10 -9.41 -7.61 -7.29
C TYR A 10 -9.59 -7.78 -5.77
N GLY A 11 -9.59 -9.02 -5.25
CA GLY A 11 -9.66 -9.28 -3.81
C GLY A 11 -8.41 -8.78 -3.07
N ILE A 12 -7.24 -8.90 -3.67
CA ILE A 12 -6.01 -8.33 -3.13
C ILE A 12 -6.05 -6.80 -3.18
N VAL A 13 -6.52 -6.20 -4.29
CA VAL A 13 -6.74 -4.75 -4.39
C VAL A 13 -7.69 -4.26 -3.30
N GLU A 14 -8.82 -4.95 -3.08
CA GLU A 14 -9.78 -4.65 -2.01
C GLU A 14 -9.14 -4.71 -0.61
N SER A 15 -8.28 -5.70 -0.38
CA SER A 15 -7.55 -5.84 0.89
C SER A 15 -6.57 -4.69 1.12
N ILE A 16 -5.87 -4.25 0.07
CA ILE A 16 -4.97 -3.09 0.11
C ILE A 16 -5.77 -1.79 0.32
N GLU A 17 -6.89 -1.63 -0.38
CA GLU A 17 -7.79 -0.50 -0.22
C GLU A 17 -8.32 -0.37 1.22
N ASN A 18 -8.60 -1.49 1.89
CA ASN A 18 -8.95 -1.50 3.31
C ASN A 18 -7.85 -0.89 4.18
N LEU A 19 -6.59 -1.29 3.98
CA LEU A 19 -5.45 -0.72 4.72
C LEU A 19 -5.25 0.78 4.42
N ILE A 20 -5.49 1.21 3.18
CA ILE A 20 -5.46 2.63 2.81
C ILE A 20 -6.58 3.41 3.54
N LEU A 21 -7.78 2.83 3.64
CA LEU A 21 -8.89 3.41 4.38
C LEU A 21 -8.62 3.47 5.89
N ASP A 22 -8.06 2.40 6.47
CA ASP A 22 -7.65 2.37 7.88
C ASP A 22 -6.62 3.47 8.17
N TYR A 23 -5.70 3.71 7.22
CA TYR A 23 -4.72 4.79 7.34
C TYR A 23 -5.43 6.16 7.36
N ASP A 24 -6.38 6.40 6.45
CA ASP A 24 -7.19 7.63 6.43
C ASP A 24 -7.99 7.81 7.74
N GLU A 25 -8.60 6.74 8.24
CA GLU A 25 -9.41 6.73 9.46
C GLU A 25 -8.59 7.00 10.74
N ALA A 26 -7.34 6.52 10.79
CA ALA A 26 -6.43 6.76 11.91
C ALA A 26 -6.13 8.26 12.15
N LYS A 27 -6.44 9.15 11.19
CA LYS A 27 -6.34 10.63 11.30
C LYS A 27 -5.03 11.13 11.88
N ASP A 28 -4.99 11.43 13.18
CA ASP A 28 -3.83 11.99 13.86
C ASP A 28 -3.04 10.97 14.69
N ASN A 29 -3.53 9.74 14.77
CA ASN A 29 -2.87 8.65 15.46
C ASN A 29 -1.66 8.18 14.64
N LEU A 30 -0.50 8.69 15.02
CA LEU A 30 0.77 8.41 14.36
C LEU A 30 1.16 6.93 14.49
N ASP A 31 0.88 6.30 15.63
CA ASP A 31 1.24 4.91 15.88
C ASP A 31 0.43 3.96 15.02
N GLU A 32 -0.89 4.15 14.94
CA GLU A 32 -1.76 3.37 14.06
C GLU A 32 -1.35 3.53 12.59
N LYS A 33 -1.10 4.78 12.14
CA LYS A 33 -0.62 5.04 10.78
C LYS A 33 0.70 4.34 10.46
N TRP A 34 1.65 4.35 11.41
CA TRP A 34 2.93 3.68 11.21
C TRP A 34 2.78 2.16 11.15
N VAL A 35 1.96 1.56 12.03
CA VAL A 35 1.69 0.11 12.02
C VAL A 35 1.07 -0.32 10.68
N ILE A 36 0.22 0.52 10.08
CA ILE A 36 -0.33 0.26 8.75
C ILE A 36 0.75 0.33 7.67
N CYS A 37 1.65 1.33 7.73
CA CYS A 37 2.80 1.41 6.82
C CYS A 37 3.75 0.21 6.95
N GLU A 38 3.98 -0.27 8.17
CA GLU A 38 4.75 -1.48 8.43
C GLU A 38 4.06 -2.72 7.86
N THR A 39 2.76 -2.86 8.10
CA THR A 39 1.95 -3.98 7.59
C THR A 39 1.99 -4.03 6.06
N LEU A 40 1.75 -2.90 5.40
CA LEU A 40 1.85 -2.77 3.95
C LEU A 40 3.27 -3.05 3.45
N GLY A 41 4.30 -2.51 4.12
CA GLY A 41 5.70 -2.72 3.75
C GLY A 41 6.07 -4.20 3.68
N TYR A 42 5.61 -5.01 4.64
CA TYR A 42 5.79 -6.48 4.61
C TYR A 42 4.87 -7.17 3.59
N PHE A 43 3.58 -6.83 3.58
CA PHE A 43 2.60 -7.48 2.72
C PHE A 43 2.97 -7.36 1.24
N LEU A 44 3.43 -6.19 0.80
CA LEU A 44 3.84 -5.91 -0.58
C LEU A 44 5.02 -6.76 -1.07
N GLN A 45 5.76 -7.42 -0.16
CA GLN A 45 6.84 -8.35 -0.53
C GLN A 45 6.37 -9.78 -0.75
N THR A 46 5.09 -10.06 -0.53
CA THR A 46 4.54 -11.40 -0.68
C THR A 46 4.11 -11.66 -2.13
N ASP A 47 4.23 -12.91 -2.57
CA ASP A 47 3.70 -13.33 -3.88
C ASP A 47 2.18 -13.06 -3.97
N THR A 48 1.48 -13.12 -2.84
CA THR A 48 0.05 -12.78 -2.71
C THR A 48 -0.21 -11.33 -3.12
N ALA A 49 0.59 -10.37 -2.66
CA ALA A 49 0.42 -8.97 -3.06
C ALA A 49 0.65 -8.79 -4.58
N GLY A 50 1.61 -9.52 -5.16
CA GLY A 50 1.88 -9.49 -6.61
C GLY A 50 0.69 -9.91 -7.48
N VAL A 51 -0.27 -10.66 -6.94
CA VAL A 51 -1.51 -11.03 -7.65
C VAL A 51 -2.33 -9.79 -8.02
N MET A 52 -2.20 -8.66 -7.32
CA MET A 52 -2.92 -7.43 -7.64
C MET A 52 -2.68 -6.92 -9.07
N PHE A 53 -1.49 -7.19 -9.64
CA PHE A 53 -1.14 -6.77 -11.00
C PHE A 53 -1.80 -7.61 -12.10
N LEU A 54 -2.60 -8.62 -11.72
CA LEU A 54 -3.32 -9.48 -12.66
C LEU A 54 -4.77 -9.01 -12.89
N ILE A 55 -5.18 -7.86 -12.36
CA ILE A 55 -6.47 -7.25 -12.72
C ILE A 55 -6.46 -6.81 -14.18
N ASP A 56 -7.63 -6.84 -14.82
CA ASP A 56 -7.81 -6.36 -16.19
C ASP A 56 -7.80 -4.82 -16.31
N ASP A 57 -7.90 -4.10 -15.19
CA ASP A 57 -7.86 -2.64 -15.08
C ASP A 57 -6.45 -2.15 -14.69
N SER A 58 -5.56 -2.02 -15.67
CA SER A 58 -4.19 -1.54 -15.43
C SER A 58 -4.12 -0.12 -14.89
N MET A 59 -5.09 0.74 -15.21
CA MET A 59 -5.16 2.11 -14.71
C MET A 59 -5.39 2.10 -13.19
N ARG A 60 -6.33 1.29 -12.71
CA ARG A 60 -6.55 1.10 -11.28
C ARG A 60 -5.32 0.53 -10.57
N ALA A 61 -4.62 -0.43 -11.18
CA ALA A 61 -3.39 -0.99 -10.61
C ALA A 61 -2.32 0.11 -10.41
N ASN A 62 -2.11 0.96 -11.42
CA ASN A 62 -1.19 2.08 -11.34
C ASN A 62 -1.61 3.08 -10.25
N GLU A 63 -2.89 3.46 -10.21
CA GLU A 63 -3.41 4.40 -9.22
C GLU A 63 -3.31 3.88 -7.78
N VAL A 64 -3.49 2.58 -7.54
CA VAL A 64 -3.26 1.95 -6.23
C VAL A 64 -1.79 2.03 -5.84
N CYS A 65 -0.87 1.72 -6.76
CA CYS A 65 0.58 1.83 -6.51
C CYS A 65 0.96 3.28 -6.17
N ALA A 66 0.43 4.23 -6.94
CA ALA A 66 0.66 5.65 -6.72
C ALA A 66 0.02 6.16 -5.42
N MET A 67 -1.10 5.58 -5.00
CA MET A 67 -1.72 5.86 -3.70
C MET A 67 -0.85 5.36 -2.54
N LEU A 68 -0.29 4.15 -2.66
CA LEU A 68 0.59 3.54 -1.67
C LEU A 68 1.90 4.35 -1.51
N ALA A 69 2.51 4.77 -2.62
CA ALA A 69 3.69 5.64 -2.60
C ALA A 69 3.40 6.97 -1.88
N ARG A 70 2.30 7.66 -2.26
CA ARG A 70 1.88 8.90 -1.58
C ARG A 70 1.59 8.68 -0.10
N LEU A 71 0.90 7.59 0.26
CA LEU A 71 0.60 7.24 1.65
C LEU A 71 1.88 7.18 2.50
N PHE A 72 2.89 6.45 2.01
CA PHE A 72 4.14 6.25 2.74
C PHE A 72 4.96 7.55 2.81
N LEU A 73 5.09 8.29 1.70
CA LEU A 73 5.80 9.57 1.69
C LEU A 73 5.13 10.60 2.62
N SER A 74 3.80 10.68 2.62
CA SER A 74 3.06 11.51 3.57
C SER A 74 3.26 11.08 5.02
N MET A 75 3.47 9.78 5.29
CA MET A 75 3.84 9.30 6.62
C MET A 75 5.25 9.75 7.02
N LEU A 76 6.24 9.65 6.12
CA LEU A 76 7.60 10.12 6.39
C LEU A 76 7.62 11.63 6.70
N ALA A 77 6.93 12.45 5.90
CA ALA A 77 6.78 13.89 6.16
C ALA A 77 6.12 14.16 7.53
N ARG A 78 5.23 13.28 7.98
CA ARG A 78 4.60 13.39 9.29
C ARG A 78 5.57 13.02 10.43
N LEU A 79 6.38 11.99 10.24
CA LEU A 79 7.43 11.61 11.19
C LEU A 79 8.48 12.71 11.34
N GLU A 80 8.88 13.33 10.23
CA GLU A 80 9.81 14.46 10.23
C GLU A 80 9.29 15.61 11.11
N ARG A 81 8.04 16.04 10.89
CA ARG A 81 7.40 17.09 11.70
C ARG A 81 7.29 16.74 13.19
N ALA A 82 7.19 15.44 13.50
CA ALA A 82 7.15 14.94 14.86
C ALA A 82 8.56 14.78 15.48
N ASN A 83 9.64 15.10 14.75
CA ASN A 83 11.03 14.80 15.11
C ASN A 83 11.25 13.31 15.41
N LEU A 84 10.57 12.44 14.66
CA LEU A 84 10.66 10.99 14.78
C LEU A 84 11.39 10.34 13.61
N LEU A 85 11.80 11.11 12.60
CA LEU A 85 12.65 10.65 11.51
C LEU A 85 14.12 10.89 11.91
N ALA A 86 14.60 10.16 12.91
CA ALA A 86 15.95 10.30 13.46
C ALA A 86 16.47 8.95 14.02
N PRO A 87 17.78 8.76 14.18
CA PRO A 87 18.36 7.49 14.64
C PRO A 87 17.97 7.12 16.07
N ASP A 88 17.70 8.11 16.92
CA ASP A 88 17.28 7.95 18.31
C ASP A 88 15.74 7.96 18.49
N SER A 89 15.00 7.83 17.38
CA SER A 89 13.54 7.76 17.39
C SER A 89 13.01 6.59 18.22
N ARG A 90 11.83 6.80 18.83
CA ARG A 90 11.06 5.71 19.46
C ARG A 90 10.57 4.67 18.46
N ILE A 91 10.53 5.01 17.17
CA ILE A 91 10.21 4.09 16.08
C ILE A 91 11.51 3.43 15.66
N THR A 92 11.74 2.23 16.18
CA THR A 92 13.05 1.56 16.07
C THR A 92 13.25 0.81 14.74
N ASN A 93 12.19 0.63 13.95
CA ASN A 93 12.20 -0.11 12.70
C ASN A 93 12.21 0.79 11.44
N LEU A 94 12.46 2.09 11.56
CA LEU A 94 12.45 3.05 10.44
C LEU A 94 13.22 2.55 9.22
N GLY A 95 14.51 2.27 9.38
CA GLY A 95 15.39 1.86 8.28
C GLY A 95 14.96 0.56 7.60
N ALA A 96 14.38 -0.37 8.35
CA ALA A 96 13.85 -1.62 7.81
C ALA A 96 12.60 -1.38 6.97
N ILE A 97 11.64 -0.61 7.49
CA ILE A 97 10.39 -0.32 6.78
C ILE A 97 10.66 0.54 5.55
N MET A 98 11.51 1.56 5.64
CA MET A 98 11.94 2.36 4.48
C MET A 98 12.57 1.48 3.38
N GLY A 99 13.45 0.54 3.76
CA GLY A 99 14.02 -0.41 2.80
C GLY A 99 12.98 -1.31 2.12
N LEU A 100 11.95 -1.76 2.84
CA LEU A 100 10.84 -2.54 2.25
C LEU A 100 10.03 -1.71 1.26
N TRP A 101 9.78 -0.43 1.55
CA TRP A 101 9.08 0.47 0.65
C TRP A 101 9.88 0.83 -0.60
N MET A 102 11.21 0.95 -0.49
CA MET A 102 12.09 1.06 -1.68
C MET A 102 11.99 -0.18 -2.57
N LEU A 103 11.97 -1.38 -1.97
CA LEU A 103 11.80 -2.61 -2.72
C LEU A 103 10.41 -2.66 -3.38
N ALA A 104 9.36 -2.23 -2.67
CA ALA A 104 8.01 -2.13 -3.25
C ALA A 104 7.97 -1.16 -4.44
N ALA A 105 8.63 -0.01 -4.36
CA ALA A 105 8.71 0.94 -5.47
C ALA A 105 9.35 0.30 -6.72
N ARG A 106 10.45 -0.45 -6.56
CA ARG A 106 11.06 -1.19 -7.69
C ARG A 106 10.13 -2.26 -8.27
N VAL A 107 9.35 -2.94 -7.43
CA VAL A 107 8.32 -3.88 -7.91
C VAL A 107 7.28 -3.13 -8.73
N PHE A 108 6.78 -2.00 -8.25
CA PHE A 108 5.77 -1.20 -8.95
C PHE A 108 6.27 -0.75 -10.32
N SER A 109 7.49 -0.20 -10.39
CA SER A 109 8.13 0.16 -11.67
C SER A 109 8.32 -1.04 -12.59
N GLY A 110 8.67 -2.21 -12.06
CA GLY A 110 8.77 -3.45 -12.84
C GLY A 110 7.47 -3.92 -13.48
N TYR A 111 6.32 -3.48 -12.96
CA TYR A 111 4.98 -3.71 -13.52
C TYR A 111 4.46 -2.52 -14.34
N GLY A 112 5.30 -1.53 -14.66
CA GLY A 112 4.92 -0.34 -15.41
C GLY A 112 4.01 0.62 -14.63
N CYS A 113 4.02 0.52 -13.29
CA CYS A 113 3.37 1.48 -12.42
C CYS A 113 4.39 2.52 -11.95
N LEU A 114 3.93 3.73 -11.61
CA LEU A 114 4.81 4.86 -11.25
C LEU A 114 5.78 5.27 -12.37
N GLU A 115 5.45 4.97 -13.64
CA GLU A 115 6.17 5.54 -14.77
C GLU A 115 5.79 7.02 -14.93
N ASP A 116 6.74 7.85 -15.39
CA ASP A 116 6.52 9.28 -15.60
C ASP A 116 5.49 9.50 -16.72
N ASP A 117 4.31 10.02 -16.36
CA ASP A 117 3.49 10.75 -17.33
C ASP A 117 4.17 12.10 -17.58
N ASP A 118 4.21 12.58 -18.84
CA ASP A 118 4.87 13.84 -19.28
C ASP A 118 4.39 15.13 -18.55
N GLU A 119 3.47 15.03 -17.58
CA GLU A 119 2.96 16.12 -16.76
C GLU A 119 3.55 16.04 -15.34
N GLU A 120 4.58 16.84 -15.05
CA GLU A 120 5.09 17.05 -13.69
C GLU A 120 3.94 17.47 -12.76
N GLU A 121 3.48 16.55 -11.90
CA GLU A 121 2.53 16.89 -10.83
C GLU A 121 3.23 17.87 -9.87
N GLN A 122 2.72 19.09 -9.75
CA GLN A 122 3.28 20.08 -8.83
C GLN A 122 3.07 19.62 -7.38
N LEU A 123 4.11 18.99 -6.83
CA LEU A 123 4.26 18.74 -5.40
C LEU A 123 4.45 20.07 -4.65
N GLY A 124 4.31 20.04 -3.33
CA GLY A 124 4.49 21.22 -2.48
C GLY A 124 5.85 21.92 -2.69
N PRO A 125 6.06 23.12 -2.10
CA PRO A 125 7.29 23.86 -2.29
C PRO A 125 8.51 23.02 -1.88
N ALA A 126 9.45 22.86 -2.80
CA ALA A 126 10.68 22.10 -2.59
C ALA A 126 11.72 22.98 -1.87
N ARG A 127 12.19 22.54 -0.68
CA ARG A 127 13.30 23.16 0.09
C ARG A 127 13.89 22.24 1.17
N ASP A 128 14.32 21.01 0.87
CA ASP A 128 15.01 20.23 1.92
C ASP A 128 16.11 19.28 1.43
N ASN A 129 17.36 19.62 1.79
CA ASN A 129 18.56 18.78 1.59
C ASN A 129 19.02 18.16 2.93
N ARG A 130 18.09 17.77 3.80
CA ARG A 130 18.44 17.23 5.13
C ARG A 130 18.79 15.75 5.06
N GLU A 131 19.93 15.43 5.67
CA GLU A 131 20.37 14.07 5.92
C GLU A 131 19.85 13.62 7.31
N TYR A 132 19.19 12.45 7.37
CA TYR A 132 18.52 11.97 8.58
C TYR A 132 19.35 10.95 9.38
N ASP A 133 20.54 10.56 8.90
CA ASP A 133 21.44 9.55 9.50
C ASP A 133 20.74 8.20 9.84
N ILE A 134 19.67 7.86 9.12
CA ILE A 134 18.95 6.60 9.30
C ILE A 134 19.63 5.55 8.45
N THR A 135 20.23 4.54 9.09
CA THR A 135 20.75 3.37 8.38
C THR A 135 19.58 2.55 7.83
N LEU A 136 19.45 2.52 6.52
CA LEU A 136 18.56 1.58 5.84
C LEU A 136 19.11 0.16 6.03
N ALA A 137 18.22 -0.77 6.41
CA ALA A 137 18.61 -2.13 6.72
C ALA A 137 17.63 -3.12 6.10
N GLY A 138 18.11 -4.30 5.71
CA GLY A 138 17.23 -5.28 5.10
C GLY A 138 17.97 -6.45 4.45
N THR A 139 17.28 -7.10 3.52
CA THR A 139 17.85 -8.21 2.74
C THR A 139 18.92 -7.71 1.78
N ARG A 140 19.68 -8.64 1.17
CA ARG A 140 20.67 -8.32 0.14
C ARG A 140 20.10 -7.46 -1.00
N LYS A 141 18.84 -7.70 -1.40
CA LYS A 141 18.18 -6.90 -2.45
C LYS A 141 18.06 -5.43 -2.08
N ILE A 142 17.87 -5.12 -0.80
CA ILE A 142 17.79 -3.73 -0.30
C ILE A 142 19.20 -3.11 -0.31
N ALA A 143 20.23 -3.86 0.07
CA ALA A 143 21.61 -3.37 -0.03
C ALA A 143 22.03 -3.07 -1.48
N ASP A 144 21.66 -3.96 -2.42
CA ASP A 144 21.93 -3.75 -3.85
C ASP A 144 21.16 -2.51 -4.37
N LEU A 145 19.90 -2.33 -3.96
CA LEU A 145 19.08 -1.14 -4.27
C LEU A 145 19.69 0.16 -3.75
N ILE A 146 20.19 0.16 -2.50
CA ILE A 146 20.83 1.34 -1.91
C ILE A 146 22.06 1.73 -2.74
N ALA A 147 22.90 0.75 -3.08
CA ALA A 147 24.08 0.99 -3.91
C ALA A 147 23.71 1.54 -5.30
N GLU A 148 22.67 1.00 -5.95
CA GLU A 148 22.16 1.54 -7.22
C GLU A 148 21.71 3.01 -7.07
N CYS A 149 20.92 3.33 -6.03
CA CYS A 149 20.48 4.71 -5.79
C CYS A 149 21.64 5.69 -5.51
N GLU A 150 22.68 5.25 -4.79
CA GLU A 150 23.87 6.04 -4.50
C GLU A 150 24.74 6.28 -5.75
N GLU A 151 24.74 5.35 -6.71
CA GLU A 151 25.45 5.48 -7.98
C GLU A 151 24.71 6.40 -8.97
N ASP A 152 23.38 6.28 -9.03
CA ASP A 152 22.54 6.94 -10.04
C ASP A 152 22.08 8.36 -9.63
N THR A 153 22.12 8.71 -8.34
CA THR A 153 21.61 9.99 -7.83
C THR A 153 22.70 10.77 -7.09
N PRO A 154 23.21 11.89 -7.64
CA PRO A 154 24.01 12.82 -6.86
C PRO A 154 23.17 13.32 -5.67
N ILE A 155 23.65 13.10 -4.44
CA ILE A 155 22.96 13.48 -3.18
C ILE A 155 22.58 14.99 -3.16
N GLU A 156 23.20 15.81 -4.00
CA GLU A 156 22.96 17.25 -4.12
C GLU A 156 21.69 17.64 -4.94
N GLU A 157 20.97 16.71 -5.59
CA GLU A 157 19.93 17.06 -6.58
C GLU A 157 18.46 16.69 -6.23
N VAL A 158 18.16 16.15 -5.04
CA VAL A 158 16.76 15.79 -4.69
C VAL A 158 16.14 16.84 -3.77
N ASP A 159 15.38 17.77 -4.34
CA ASP A 159 14.64 18.76 -3.55
C ASP A 159 13.26 18.20 -3.16
N LEU A 160 13.11 17.79 -1.90
CA LEU A 160 11.86 17.22 -1.40
C LEU A 160 10.86 18.32 -1.01
N PRO A 161 9.55 18.10 -1.27
CA PRO A 161 8.52 19.06 -0.91
C PRO A 161 8.38 19.13 0.61
N VAL A 162 8.45 20.34 1.17
CA VAL A 162 8.24 20.56 2.61
C VAL A 162 6.77 20.84 2.92
N PRO A 163 6.25 20.35 4.04
CA PRO A 163 4.90 20.70 4.49
C PRO A 163 4.80 22.22 4.76
N GLU A 164 3.83 22.90 4.14
CA GLU A 164 3.60 24.34 4.36
C GLU A 164 2.92 24.66 5.70
N SER A 165 2.34 23.65 6.35
CA SER A 165 1.70 23.79 7.66
C SER A 165 1.79 22.52 8.50
N ASN A 166 1.55 22.68 9.82
CA ASN A 166 1.42 21.55 10.75
C ASN A 166 0.04 20.90 10.75
N SER A 167 -0.93 21.45 10.01
CA SER A 167 -2.32 20.97 10.00
C SER A 167 -3.06 21.26 8.70
N GLY A 168 -4.04 20.40 8.40
CA GLY A 168 -4.89 20.52 7.21
C GLY A 168 -4.22 20.04 5.92
N PRO A 169 -4.83 20.32 4.75
CA PRO A 169 -4.34 19.84 3.45
C PRO A 169 -2.91 20.26 3.11
N ARG A 170 -2.44 21.38 3.67
CA ARG A 170 -1.08 21.92 3.50
C ARG A 170 -0.01 21.18 4.33
N ALA A 171 -0.42 20.21 5.16
CA ALA A 171 0.47 19.32 5.90
C ALA A 171 0.79 18.01 5.14
N ASP A 172 0.23 17.84 3.94
CA ASP A 172 0.32 16.64 3.10
C ASP A 172 1.01 17.00 1.77
N PRO A 173 2.35 17.19 1.77
CA PRO A 173 3.08 17.68 0.60
C PRO A 173 3.04 16.72 -0.60
N PHE A 174 2.71 15.45 -0.38
CA PHE A 174 2.57 14.41 -1.40
C PHE A 174 1.10 14.17 -1.81
N GLY A 175 0.16 14.96 -1.29
CA GLY A 175 -1.23 14.98 -1.76
C GLY A 175 -1.98 13.66 -1.59
N PHE A 176 -1.64 12.83 -0.60
CA PHE A 176 -2.36 11.58 -0.33
C PHE A 176 -3.87 11.80 -0.19
N SER A 177 -4.26 12.78 0.64
CA SER A 177 -5.66 13.01 1.00
C SER A 177 -6.52 13.49 -0.16
N SER A 178 -5.96 14.29 -1.07
CA SER A 178 -6.64 14.74 -2.30
C SER A 178 -6.75 13.61 -3.31
N ASN A 179 -5.67 12.85 -3.50
CA ASN A 179 -5.66 11.74 -4.43
C ASN A 179 -6.59 10.61 -3.97
N LEU A 180 -6.66 10.30 -2.67
CA LEU A 180 -7.62 9.31 -2.15
C LEU A 180 -9.07 9.71 -2.42
N LYS A 181 -9.41 11.01 -2.36
CA LYS A 181 -10.75 11.48 -2.71
C LYS A 181 -11.05 11.28 -4.20
N LYS A 182 -10.09 11.58 -5.07
CA LYS A 182 -10.21 11.34 -6.52
C LYS A 182 -10.38 9.85 -6.79
N TYR A 183 -9.52 9.00 -6.24
CA TYR A 183 -9.60 7.55 -6.37
C TYR A 183 -10.95 6.97 -5.90
N LYS A 184 -11.50 7.47 -4.79
CA LYS A 184 -12.85 7.11 -4.32
C LYS A 184 -13.95 7.48 -5.32
N VAL A 185 -13.79 8.57 -6.09
CA VAL A 185 -14.75 8.96 -7.14
C VAL A 185 -14.61 8.03 -8.35
N ASP A 186 -13.38 7.76 -8.77
CA ASP A 186 -13.10 7.03 -10.01
C ASP A 186 -13.39 5.52 -9.87
N HIS A 187 -13.07 4.92 -8.72
CA HIS A 187 -13.20 3.47 -8.48
C HIS A 187 -14.22 3.07 -7.42
N GLY A 188 -14.73 4.03 -6.65
CA GLY A 188 -15.54 3.76 -5.47
C GLY A 188 -17.03 3.59 -5.73
N SER A 189 -17.44 2.99 -6.85
CA SER A 189 -18.85 2.63 -7.06
C SER A 189 -19.10 1.16 -6.67
N PRO A 190 -19.78 0.85 -5.54
CA PRO A 190 -20.41 1.76 -4.56
C PRO A 190 -19.48 2.27 -3.43
N LYS A 191 -18.30 1.67 -3.25
CA LYS A 191 -17.17 2.17 -2.44
C LYS A 191 -15.89 1.40 -2.82
N ILE A 192 -14.73 1.94 -2.46
CA ILE A 192 -13.47 1.19 -2.44
C ILE A 192 -13.38 0.35 -1.16
N GLY A 193 -12.58 -0.71 -1.19
CA GLY A 193 -12.45 -1.65 -0.08
C GLY A 193 -13.76 -2.40 0.24
N GLY A 194 -13.75 -3.07 1.38
CA GLY A 194 -14.81 -3.95 1.87
C GLY A 194 -14.40 -5.41 1.83
N ASP A 195 -15.41 -6.26 1.63
CA ASP A 195 -15.33 -7.72 1.70
C ASP A 195 -16.18 -8.38 0.60
N LYS A 196 -16.50 -7.64 -0.47
CA LYS A 196 -17.38 -8.13 -1.56
C LYS A 196 -16.72 -9.21 -2.40
N LEU A 197 -15.41 -9.42 -2.25
CA LEU A 197 -14.66 -10.49 -2.93
C LEU A 197 -14.24 -11.61 -1.98
N ASP A 198 -14.47 -11.44 -0.68
CA ASP A 198 -14.30 -12.50 0.29
C ASP A 198 -15.44 -13.52 0.16
N ILE A 199 -15.13 -14.67 -0.44
CA ILE A 199 -16.10 -15.74 -0.65
C ILE A 199 -16.70 -16.29 0.66
N THR A 200 -16.05 -16.05 1.80
CA THR A 200 -16.57 -16.45 3.11
C THR A 200 -17.76 -15.59 3.57
N THR A 201 -17.90 -14.38 3.02
CA THR A 201 -19.02 -13.46 3.29
C THR A 201 -20.20 -13.68 2.34
N PHE A 202 -19.98 -14.42 1.25
CA PHE A 202 -21.02 -14.71 0.26
C PHE A 202 -22.17 -15.51 0.87
N LYS A 203 -23.37 -15.34 0.33
CA LYS A 203 -24.48 -16.23 0.65
C LYS A 203 -24.18 -17.62 0.12
N ILE A 204 -24.70 -18.63 0.80
CA ILE A 204 -24.66 -20.04 0.38
C ILE A 204 -25.16 -20.19 -1.07
N SER A 205 -26.22 -19.47 -1.45
CA SER A 205 -26.76 -19.50 -2.81
C SER A 205 -25.80 -18.95 -3.86
N GLU A 206 -25.03 -17.91 -3.53
CA GLU A 206 -24.06 -17.29 -4.43
C GLU A 206 -22.87 -18.23 -4.65
N ARG A 207 -22.34 -18.82 -3.58
CA ARG A 207 -21.26 -19.83 -3.69
C ARG A 207 -21.69 -21.07 -4.47
N ARG A 208 -22.90 -21.58 -4.22
CA ARG A 208 -23.47 -22.71 -4.98
C ARG A 208 -23.63 -22.40 -6.46
N ALA A 209 -24.07 -21.19 -6.81
CA ALA A 209 -24.21 -20.77 -8.20
C ALA A 209 -22.85 -20.71 -8.92
N ALA A 210 -21.79 -20.35 -8.20
CA ALA A 210 -20.42 -20.33 -8.70
C ALA A 210 -19.73 -21.71 -8.66
N ALA A 211 -20.30 -22.72 -7.98
CA ALA A 211 -19.70 -24.03 -7.84
C ALA A 211 -19.98 -24.94 -9.04
N PHE A 212 -18.95 -25.66 -9.51
CA PHE A 212 -19.07 -26.54 -10.68
C PHE A 212 -20.09 -27.67 -10.52
N ASP A 213 -20.27 -28.16 -9.28
CA ASP A 213 -21.21 -29.22 -8.93
C ASP A 213 -22.51 -28.70 -8.29
N GLY A 214 -22.68 -27.37 -8.21
CA GLY A 214 -23.80 -26.71 -7.56
C GLY A 214 -23.86 -26.86 -6.03
N ARG A 215 -22.82 -27.42 -5.40
CA ARG A 215 -22.73 -27.58 -3.94
C ARG A 215 -21.95 -26.43 -3.32
N ASP A 216 -22.22 -26.13 -2.06
CA ASP A 216 -21.48 -25.07 -1.37
C ASP A 216 -20.06 -25.59 -1.06
N PRO A 217 -18.98 -24.96 -1.56
CA PRO A 217 -17.62 -25.36 -1.28
C PRO A 217 -17.15 -25.05 0.15
N LEU A 218 -17.88 -24.19 0.88
CA LEU A 218 -17.56 -23.83 2.26
C LEU A 218 -18.68 -24.29 3.19
N GLY A 219 -18.51 -25.46 3.79
CA GLY A 219 -19.43 -26.00 4.79
C GLY A 219 -19.37 -25.23 6.11
N THR A 220 -20.24 -25.62 7.04
CA THR A 220 -20.36 -24.93 8.33
C THR A 220 -19.10 -25.05 9.18
N ASP A 221 -18.45 -26.21 9.16
CA ASP A 221 -17.23 -26.46 9.94
C ASP A 221 -16.03 -25.74 9.34
N GLU A 222 -15.94 -25.66 8.01
CA GLU A 222 -14.91 -24.89 7.32
C GLU A 222 -15.03 -23.39 7.63
N ILE A 223 -16.24 -22.83 7.56
CA ILE A 223 -16.50 -21.42 7.93
C ILE A 223 -16.17 -21.17 9.40
N ALA A 224 -16.52 -22.09 10.30
CA ALA A 224 -16.20 -21.97 11.72
C ALA A 224 -14.69 -21.98 11.96
N SER A 225 -13.95 -22.83 11.23
CA SER A 225 -12.49 -22.93 11.30
C SER A 225 -11.81 -21.66 10.76
N LEU A 226 -12.26 -21.15 9.61
CA LEU A 226 -11.75 -19.90 9.04
C LEU A 226 -11.94 -18.71 9.98
N ARG A 227 -13.08 -18.62 10.66
CA ARG A 227 -13.34 -17.57 11.68
C ARG A 227 -12.41 -17.65 12.89
N GLN A 228 -11.81 -18.80 13.14
CA GLN A 228 -10.80 -18.99 14.19
C GLN A 228 -9.37 -18.75 13.69
N GLY A 229 -9.19 -18.32 12.43
CA GLY A 229 -7.88 -18.10 11.81
C GLY A 229 -7.20 -19.40 11.37
N MET A 230 -7.94 -20.51 11.25
CA MET A 230 -7.38 -21.78 10.81
C MET A 230 -7.30 -21.83 9.28
N VAL A 231 -6.24 -22.45 8.75
CA VAL A 231 -6.07 -22.67 7.30
C VAL A 231 -6.84 -23.93 6.89
N LEU A 232 -7.67 -23.82 5.85
CA LEU A 232 -8.34 -24.98 5.26
C LEU A 232 -7.34 -25.78 4.42
N MET A 233 -7.14 -27.03 4.77
CA MET A 233 -6.42 -28.00 3.92
C MET A 233 -7.44 -28.59 2.95
N MET A 234 -7.37 -28.21 1.68
CA MET A 234 -8.12 -28.92 0.64
C MET A 234 -7.42 -30.25 0.35
N GLY A 235 -8.11 -31.35 0.64
CA GLY A 235 -7.69 -32.71 0.28
C GLY A 235 -8.04 -33.09 -1.15
#